data_AF-A0A024FIL3-F1
#
_entry.id   AF-A0A024FIL3-F1
#
_cell.length_a   1.000
_cell.length_b   1.000
_cell.length_c   1.000
_cell.angle_alpha   90.00
_cell.angle_beta   90.00
_cell.angle_gamma   90.00
#
_symmetry.space_group_name_H-M   'P 1'
#
loop_
_entity.id
_entity.type
_entity.pdbx_description
1 polymer ?
#
loop_
_entity_poly.entity_id
_entity_poly.type
_entity_poly.pdbx_seq_one_letter_code
_entity_poly.pdbx_strand_id
1 'polypeptide(L)'
;MDFTFHFNTTPGFYTFRPTPKLPRAGYTSNPDYYYHAQGSVTITSHNSNEGFVMGTFELIAEFDGATPESYIITEGRFCLNYF
;
A
#
# COMPACT_ATOMS: atom_id res chain seq x y z
N MET A 1 2.99 5.73 -3.43
CA MET A 1 3.59 4.74 -2.52
C MET A 1 3.36 3.47 -3.27
N ASP A 2 4.44 2.90 -3.77
CA ASP A 2 4.31 1.81 -4.70
C ASP A 2 4.59 0.54 -3.91
N PHE A 3 3.56 -0.25 -3.67
CA PHE A 3 3.70 -1.58 -3.09
C PHE A 3 4.01 -2.55 -4.24
N THR A 4 5.23 -3.07 -4.28
CA THR A 4 5.65 -4.01 -5.32
C THR A 4 5.59 -5.44 -4.76
N PHE A 5 4.79 -6.29 -5.40
CA PHE A 5 4.86 -7.73 -5.18
C PHE A 5 6.00 -8.30 -6.02
N HIS A 6 6.91 -9.02 -5.39
CA HIS A 6 7.94 -9.77 -6.11
C HIS A 6 7.38 -11.12 -6.52
N PHE A 7 7.92 -11.68 -7.60
CA PHE A 7 7.52 -13.00 -8.12
C PHE A 7 7.57 -14.12 -7.06
N ASN A 8 8.44 -14.00 -6.06
CA ASN A 8 8.61 -14.98 -4.99
C ASN A 8 7.91 -14.61 -3.66
N THR A 9 7.08 -13.55 -3.63
CA THR A 9 6.37 -13.18 -2.41
C THR A 9 5.45 -14.32 -1.98
N THR A 10 5.54 -14.80 -0.74
CA THR A 10 4.65 -15.89 -0.30
C THR A 10 3.28 -15.36 0.13
N PRO A 11 2.25 -16.20 0.19
CA PRO A 11 1.07 -15.89 1.00
C PRO A 11 1.48 -15.57 2.45
N GLY A 12 0.84 -14.56 3.05
CA GLY A 12 1.24 -14.07 4.36
C GLY A 12 0.76 -12.66 4.67
N PHE A 13 1.06 -12.20 5.88
CA PHE A 13 0.75 -10.86 6.37
C PHE A 13 1.99 -9.97 6.31
N TYR A 14 1.85 -8.83 5.64
CA TYR A 14 2.92 -7.85 5.43
C TYR A 14 2.48 -6.51 5.98
N THR A 15 3.38 -5.87 6.73
CA THR A 15 3.16 -4.49 7.19
C THR A 15 4.19 -3.58 6.55
N PHE A 16 3.77 -2.37 6.24
CA PHE A 16 4.68 -1.31 5.85
C PHE A 16 4.43 -0.13 6.79
N ARG A 17 5.52 0.44 7.28
CA ARG A 17 5.52 1.60 8.17
C ARG A 17 6.08 2.79 7.40
N PRO A 18 5.71 4.02 7.78
CA PRO A 18 6.34 5.20 7.20
C PRO A 18 7.83 5.11 7.48
N THR A 19 8.67 5.06 6.44
CA THR A 19 10.11 5.23 6.62
C THR A 19 10.35 6.66 7.12
N PRO A 20 11.12 6.88 8.20
CA PRO A 20 11.38 8.22 8.73
C PRO A 20 12.09 9.17 7.74
N LYS A 21 12.58 8.64 6.61
CA LYS A 21 13.21 9.39 5.51
C LYS A 21 12.86 8.77 4.14
N LEU A 22 11.71 9.18 3.58
CA LEU A 22 11.34 9.22 2.13
C LEU A 22 11.14 7.86 1.40
N PRO A 23 10.36 7.73 0.28
CA PRO A 23 9.93 8.73 -0.70
C PRO A 23 8.45 9.16 -0.64
N ARG A 24 8.26 10.40 -1.08
CA ARG A 24 7.04 11.17 -1.26
C ARG A 24 6.05 10.42 -2.15
N ALA A 25 4.78 10.41 -1.78
CA ALA A 25 3.72 9.78 -2.55
C ALA A 25 2.46 10.65 -2.53
N GLY A 26 2.20 11.32 -3.64
CA GLY A 26 0.95 12.03 -3.88
C GLY A 26 0.83 12.30 -5.37
N TYR A 27 -0.25 11.82 -6.00
CA TYR A 27 -0.68 12.34 -7.29
C TYR A 27 -1.65 13.49 -7.01
N THR A 28 -1.09 14.65 -6.74
CA THR A 28 -1.84 15.90 -6.61
C THR A 28 -1.11 16.91 -7.46
N SER A 29 -1.88 17.71 -8.23
CA SER A 29 -1.35 18.83 -9.01
C SER A 29 -0.76 19.94 -8.12
N ASN A 30 -0.90 19.79 -6.80
CA ASN A 30 -0.34 20.67 -5.81
C ASN A 30 0.83 19.98 -5.07
N PRO A 31 2.07 20.47 -5.24
CA PRO A 31 3.27 19.94 -4.58
C PRO A 31 3.33 20.28 -3.08
N ASP A 32 2.32 20.91 -2.47
CA ASP A 32 2.24 21.11 -1.03
C ASP A 32 1.36 20.06 -0.32
N TYR A 33 0.72 19.16 -1.09
CA TYR A 33 -0.17 18.14 -0.55
C TYR A 33 0.51 16.77 -0.57
N TYR A 34 1.07 16.35 0.56
CA TYR A 34 1.76 15.07 0.68
C TYR A 34 1.01 14.11 1.59
N TYR A 35 0.90 12.84 1.18
CA TYR A 35 0.35 11.78 2.01
C TYR A 35 1.44 10.81 2.45
N HIS A 36 1.57 10.62 3.77
CA HIS A 36 2.27 9.49 4.35
C HIS A 36 1.28 8.34 4.48
N ALA A 37 1.63 7.14 4.05
CA ALA A 37 0.76 5.98 4.24
C ALA A 37 1.46 4.93 5.10
N GLN A 38 0.68 4.28 5.94
CA GLN A 38 1.06 3.07 6.65
C GLN A 38 -0.05 2.05 6.52
N GLY A 39 0.25 0.79 6.75
CA GLY A 39 -0.80 -0.21 6.62
C GLY A 39 -0.30 -1.63 6.52
N SER A 40 -1.21 -2.48 6.09
CA SER A 40 -0.98 -3.90 5.95
C SER A 40 -1.56 -4.44 4.65
N VAL A 41 -0.93 -5.51 4.17
CA VAL A 41 -1.37 -6.30 3.03
C VAL A 41 -1.37 -7.76 3.47
N THR A 42 -2.50 -8.45 3.28
CA THR A 42 -2.59 -9.90 3.47
C THR A 42 -2.69 -10.56 2.12
N ILE A 43 -1.70 -11.36 1.75
CA ILE A 43 -1.75 -12.19 0.54
C ILE A 43 -2.36 -13.53 0.93
N THR A 44 -3.52 -13.84 0.39
CA THR A 44 -4.23 -15.10 0.66
C THR A 44 -3.82 -16.21 -0.29
N SER A 45 -3.46 -15.85 -1.53
CA SER A 45 -2.96 -16.80 -2.53
C SER A 45 -2.06 -16.09 -3.53
N HIS A 46 -1.00 -16.78 -3.91
CA HIS A 46 -0.07 -16.35 -4.95
C HIS A 46 0.40 -17.59 -5.70
N ASN A 47 0.09 -17.67 -7.00
CA ASN A 47 0.67 -18.67 -7.88
C ASN A 47 1.54 -17.94 -8.90
N SER A 48 2.85 -18.02 -8.68
CA SER A 48 3.82 -17.35 -9.53
C SER A 48 3.94 -17.99 -10.91
N ASN A 49 3.64 -19.29 -11.05
CA ASN A 49 3.65 -19.96 -12.34
C ASN A 49 2.47 -19.53 -13.23
N GLU A 50 1.32 -19.24 -12.63
CA GLU A 50 0.11 -18.79 -13.33
C GLU A 50 0.00 -17.25 -13.36
N GLY A 51 0.96 -16.53 -12.76
CA GLY A 51 0.99 -15.07 -12.76
C GLY A 51 -0.18 -14.41 -12.04
N PHE A 52 -0.66 -14.96 -10.92
CA PHE A 52 -1.75 -14.34 -10.15
C PHE A 52 -1.45 -14.18 -8.67
N VAL A 53 -1.93 -13.07 -8.09
CA VAL A 53 -1.88 -12.79 -6.65
C VAL A 53 -3.21 -12.21 -6.17
N MET A 54 -3.66 -12.63 -5.00
CA MET A 54 -4.87 -12.11 -4.38
C MET A 54 -4.70 -11.87 -2.89
N GLY A 55 -5.49 -10.95 -2.37
CA GLY A 55 -5.38 -10.56 -0.99
C GLY A 55 -6.29 -9.41 -0.57
N THR A 56 -6.03 -8.91 0.62
CA THR A 56 -6.63 -7.69 1.18
C THR A 56 -5.56 -6.67 1.49
N PHE A 57 -5.96 -5.42 1.56
CA PHE A 57 -5.12 -4.35 2.10
C PHE A 57 -5.91 -3.46 3.05
N GLU A 58 -5.21 -2.84 3.97
CA GLU A 58 -5.68 -1.77 4.84
C GLU A 58 -4.60 -0.70 4.87
N LEU A 59 -4.93 0.51 4.43
CA LEU A 59 -4.04 1.65 4.35
C LEU A 59 -4.60 2.78 5.20
N ILE A 60 -3.75 3.41 6.00
CA ILE A 60 -4.02 4.66 6.70
C ILE A 60 -3.11 5.70 6.05
N ALA A 61 -3.71 6.65 5.34
CA ALA A 61 -3.01 7.79 4.77
C ALA A 61 -3.21 9.03 5.66
N GLU A 62 -2.10 9.66 6.00
CA GLU A 62 -1.99 10.88 6.79
C GLU A 62 -1.47 12.00 5.90
N PHE A 63 -2.09 13.17 6.01
CA PHE A 63 -1.62 14.36 5.33
C PHE A 63 -0.49 15.02 6.15
N ASP A 64 0.60 15.42 5.49
CA ASP A 64 1.71 16.11 6.16
C ASP A 64 1.25 17.48 6.69
N GLY A 65 1.38 17.73 8.00
CA GLY A 65 0.87 18.92 8.66
C GLY A 65 -0.64 18.93 8.94
N ALA A 66 -1.34 17.81 8.76
CA ALA A 66 -2.75 17.73 9.14
C ALA A 66 -2.98 17.84 10.65
N THR A 67 -4.14 18.38 11.01
CA THR A 67 -4.69 18.22 12.36
C THR A 67 -4.99 16.74 12.62
N PRO A 68 -5.03 16.29 13.88
CA PRO A 68 -5.27 14.88 14.28
C PRO A 68 -6.62 14.27 13.85
N GLU A 69 -7.33 14.84 12.89
CA GLU A 69 -8.63 14.40 12.39
C GLU A 69 -8.61 14.09 10.88
N SER A 70 -7.46 14.22 10.21
CA SER A 70 -7.36 14.10 8.74
C SER A 70 -6.69 12.79 8.29
N TYR A 71 -7.18 11.66 8.77
CA TYR A 71 -6.75 10.33 8.29
C TYR A 71 -7.72 9.81 7.25
N ILE A 72 -7.20 9.20 6.18
CA ILE A 72 -8.00 8.43 5.23
C ILE A 72 -7.68 6.97 5.43
N ILE A 73 -8.65 6.19 5.89
CA ILE A 73 -8.55 4.74 5.94
C ILE A 73 -9.10 4.19 4.61
N THR A 74 -8.30 3.39 3.93
CA THR A 74 -8.69 2.68 2.70
C THR A 74 -8.50 1.19 2.92
N GLU A 75 -9.60 0.45 2.88
CA GLU A 75 -9.61 -1.00 2.94
C GLU A 75 -10.06 -1.57 1.60
N GLY A 76 -9.51 -2.71 1.21
CA GLY A 76 -9.89 -3.31 -0.06
C GLY A 76 -9.44 -4.74 -0.23
N ARG A 77 -9.89 -5.31 -1.34
CA ARG A 77 -9.53 -6.63 -1.83
C ARG A 77 -8.98 -6.49 -3.24
N PHE A 78 -7.98 -7.31 -3.56
CA PHE A 78 -7.41 -7.35 -4.90
C PHE A 78 -7.29 -8.79 -5.38
N CYS A 79 -7.41 -8.93 -6.70
CA CYS A 79 -7.07 -10.12 -7.45
C CYS A 79 -6.40 -9.61 -8.73
N LEU A 80 -5.10 -9.81 -8.83
CA LEU A 80 -4.26 -9.26 -9.90
C LEU A 80 -3.67 -10.41 -10.70
N ASN A 81 -3.79 -10.31 -12.01
CA ASN A 81 -3.00 -11.12 -12.94
C ASN A 81 -1.85 -10.25 -13.44
N TYR A 82 -0.64 -10.79 -13.44
CA TYR A 82 0.57 -10.15 -13.92
C TYR A 82 1.27 -11.14 -14.87
N PHE A 83 1.29 -10.81 -16.15
CA PHE A 83 1.91 -11.59 -17.22
C PHE A 83 3.08 -10.81 -17.81
#